data_AF-A0A2E7LTQ3-F1
#
_entry.id   AF-A0A2E7LTQ3-F1
#
_cell.length_a   1.000
_cell.length_b   1.000
_cell.length_c   1.000
_cell.angle_alpha   90.00
_cell.angle_beta   90.00
_cell.angle_gamma   90.00
#
_symmetry.space_group_name_H-M   'P 1'
#
loop_
_entity.id
_entity.type
_entity.pdbx_description
1 polymer ?
#
loop_
_entity_poly.entity_id
_entity_poly.type
_entity_poly.pdbx_seq_one_letter_code
_entity_poly.pdbx_strand_id
1 'polypeptide(L)'
;MSSFNFLSHNQTIFSNSDALDTDFIPKILPHREDQQRSIAESIAPLLKNRSGPSLILQGPAGVGKSVSAKRVLMDLEELDDAIDISKVYINCWKANTTYKVMTEIAHQ
;
A
#
# COMPACT_ATOMS: atom_id res chain seq x y z
N MET A 1 -4.05 -1.88 39.79
CA MET A 1 -2.85 -1.91 38.94
C MET A 1 -3.01 -3.05 37.97
N SER A 2 -3.08 -2.75 36.67
CA SER A 2 -3.39 -3.73 35.63
C SER A 2 -2.23 -4.72 35.45
N SER A 3 -2.54 -6.01 35.36
CA SER A 3 -1.60 -7.15 35.27
C SER A 3 -0.62 -7.09 34.07
N PHE A 4 -0.80 -6.14 33.15
CA PHE A 4 0.00 -5.98 31.94
C PHE A 4 1.36 -5.28 32.15
N ASN A 5 1.58 -4.60 33.30
CA ASN A 5 2.85 -3.91 33.56
C ASN A 5 4.05 -4.84 33.79
N PHE A 6 3.84 -6.16 33.96
CA PHE A 6 4.94 -7.11 34.17
C PHE A 6 5.55 -7.66 32.87
N LEU A 7 4.84 -7.54 31.75
CA LEU A 7 5.28 -8.00 30.44
C LEU A 7 6.27 -7.04 29.76
N SER A 8 6.48 -5.84 30.31
CA SER A 8 7.33 -4.81 29.72
C SER A 8 8.80 -4.90 30.15
N HIS A 9 9.35 -6.10 30.31
CA HIS A 9 10.81 -6.28 30.34
C HIS A 9 11.36 -6.27 28.90
N ASN A 10 11.10 -5.18 28.18
CA ASN A 10 11.59 -4.97 26.82
C ASN A 10 12.98 -4.35 26.85
N GLN A 11 14.01 -5.18 27.08
CA GLN A 11 15.32 -4.90 26.52
C GLN A 11 15.41 -5.60 25.16
N THR A 12 14.87 -4.96 24.13
CA THR A 12 14.98 -5.42 22.74
C THR A 12 16.12 -4.67 22.06
N ILE A 13 16.85 -5.35 21.17
CA ILE A 13 17.86 -4.69 20.30
C ILE A 13 17.15 -3.81 19.26
N PHE A 14 15.89 -4.11 18.96
CA PHE A 14 15.06 -3.39 18.01
C PHE A 14 14.42 -2.18 18.67
N SER A 15 14.63 -1.00 18.07
CA SER A 15 13.92 0.24 18.41
C SER A 15 12.48 0.24 17.91
N ASN A 16 12.21 -0.42 16.78
CA ASN A 16 10.88 -0.63 16.23
C ASN A 16 10.82 -1.98 15.50
N SER A 17 10.15 -2.97 16.09
CA SER A 17 9.96 -4.29 15.48
C SER A 17 9.02 -4.26 14.28
N ASP A 18 8.06 -3.33 14.25
CA ASP A 18 7.00 -3.27 13.24
C ASP A 18 7.58 -2.90 11.87
N ALA A 19 8.73 -2.19 11.86
CA ALA A 19 9.47 -1.87 10.64
C ALA A 19 10.00 -3.11 9.90
N LEU A 20 10.05 -4.27 10.57
CA LEU A 20 10.46 -5.55 9.99
C LEU A 20 9.27 -6.40 9.50
N ASP A 21 8.03 -5.94 9.72
CA ASP A 21 6.84 -6.64 9.22
C ASP A 21 6.81 -6.58 7.68
N THR A 22 6.43 -7.69 7.05
CA THR A 22 6.25 -7.79 5.60
C THR A 22 5.16 -6.88 5.05
N ASP A 23 4.19 -6.50 5.87
CA ASP A 23 3.13 -5.56 5.53
C ASP A 23 3.51 -4.11 5.82
N PHE A 24 4.67 -3.85 6.45
CA PHE A 24 5.17 -2.50 6.67
C PHE A 24 5.57 -1.83 5.35
N ILE A 25 5.03 -0.63 5.13
CA ILE A 25 5.31 0.17 3.94
C ILE A 25 5.99 1.45 4.40
N PRO A 26 7.31 1.61 4.16
CA PRO A 26 8.01 2.82 4.56
C PRO A 26 7.55 4.02 3.71
N LYS A 27 7.65 5.23 4.28
CA LYS A 27 7.31 6.48 3.58
C LYS A 27 8.24 6.77 2.40
N ILE A 28 9.49 6.32 2.50
CA ILE A 28 10.51 6.49 1.47
C ILE A 28 10.91 5.10 0.99
N LEU A 29 10.82 4.87 -0.33
CA LEU A 29 11.33 3.66 -0.98
C LEU A 29 12.61 4.04 -1.75
N PRO A 30 13.80 3.82 -1.16
CA PRO A 30 15.04 4.21 -1.80
C PRO A 30 15.22 3.46 -3.13
N HIS A 31 15.68 4.18 -4.15
CA HIS A 31 15.90 3.67 -5.52
C HIS A 31 14.62 3.26 -6.27
N ARG A 32 13.46 3.72 -5.81
CA ARG A 32 12.14 3.49 -6.43
C ARG A 32 11.40 4.79 -6.76
N GLU A 33 12.05 5.93 -6.59
CA GLU A 33 11.47 7.26 -6.73
C GLU A 33 10.95 7.50 -8.15
N ASP A 34 11.69 7.06 -9.17
CA ASP A 34 11.29 7.21 -10.57
C ASP A 34 10.06 6.35 -10.92
N GLN A 35 9.98 5.12 -10.39
CA GLN A 35 8.80 4.29 -10.61
C GLN A 35 7.59 4.79 -9.84
N GLN A 36 7.77 5.26 -8.61
CA GLN A 36 6.69 5.91 -7.85
C GLN A 36 6.17 7.15 -8.58
N ARG A 37 7.07 8.00 -9.08
CA ARG A 37 6.71 9.16 -9.91
C ARG A 37 5.89 8.76 -11.12
N SER A 38 6.34 7.75 -11.87
CA SER A 38 5.62 7.28 -13.07
C SER A 38 4.21 6.75 -12.75
N ILE A 39 4.06 6.02 -11.63
CA ILE A 39 2.73 5.57 -11.16
C ILE A 39 1.87 6.77 -10.78
N ALA A 40 2.41 7.72 -10.01
CA ALA A 40 1.70 8.91 -9.55
C ALA A 40 1.22 9.80 -10.72
N GLU A 41 2.09 10.07 -11.70
CA GLU A 41 1.76 10.85 -12.90
C GLU A 41 0.64 10.19 -13.71
N SER A 42 0.61 8.86 -13.76
CA SER A 42 -0.41 8.10 -14.46
C SER A 42 -1.78 8.16 -13.79
N ILE A 43 -1.84 8.26 -12.46
CA ILE A 43 -3.10 8.38 -11.71
C ILE A 43 -3.51 9.83 -11.45
N ALA A 44 -2.62 10.81 -11.68
CA ALA A 44 -2.90 12.24 -11.50
C ALA A 44 -4.18 12.75 -12.21
N PRO A 45 -4.61 12.23 -13.38
CA PRO A 45 -5.89 12.61 -13.98
C PRO A 45 -7.12 12.34 -13.08
N LEU A 46 -7.05 11.36 -12.18
CA LEU A 46 -8.15 11.02 -11.28
C LEU A 46 -8.51 12.19 -10.35
N LEU A 47 -7.51 12.96 -9.90
CA LEU A 47 -7.70 14.18 -9.08
C LEU A 47 -8.51 15.27 -9.80
N LYS A 48 -8.62 15.18 -11.14
CA LYS A 48 -9.40 16.12 -11.96
C LYS A 48 -10.71 15.51 -12.45
N ASN A 49 -11.18 14.44 -11.81
CA ASN A 49 -12.36 13.67 -12.23
C ASN A 49 -12.26 13.17 -13.69
N ARG A 50 -11.06 12.79 -14.12
CA ARG A 50 -10.79 12.19 -15.44
C ARG A 50 -10.22 10.79 -15.29
N SER A 51 -10.54 9.91 -16.23
CA SER A 51 -9.92 8.58 -16.26
C SER A 51 -8.43 8.69 -16.57
N GLY A 52 -7.60 8.01 -15.77
CA GLY A 52 -6.19 7.76 -16.08
C GLY A 52 -6.00 6.53 -16.98
N PRO A 53 -4.79 6.34 -17.54
CA PRO A 53 -4.39 5.09 -18.18
C PRO A 53 -4.35 3.93 -17.19
N SER A 54 -4.60 2.71 -17.69
CA SER A 54 -4.36 1.48 -16.93
C SER A 54 -2.86 1.15 -16.92
N LEU A 55 -2.35 0.75 -15.75
CA LEU A 55 -0.94 0.40 -15.56
C LEU A 55 -0.76 -1.10 -15.31
N ILE A 56 0.32 -1.65 -15.86
CA ILE A 56 0.78 -3.01 -15.56
C ILE A 56 2.22 -2.92 -15.06
N LEU A 57 2.45 -3.34 -13.81
CA LEU A 57 3.77 -3.33 -13.19
C LEU A 57 4.40 -4.73 -13.29
N GLN A 58 5.46 -4.86 -14.09
CA GLN A 58 6.15 -6.14 -14.32
C GLN A 58 7.56 -6.15 -13.72
N GLY A 59 8.03 -7.33 -13.29
CA GLY A 59 9.40 -7.56 -12.83
C GLY A 59 9.51 -8.75 -11.88
N PRO A 60 10.73 -9.13 -11.45
CA PRO A 60 10.96 -10.25 -10.55
C PRO A 60 10.27 -10.11 -9.18
N ALA A 61 10.08 -11.20 -8.44
CA ALA A 61 9.59 -11.16 -7.07
C ALA A 61 10.58 -10.41 -6.15
N GLY A 62 10.08 -9.81 -5.06
CA GLY A 62 10.93 -9.13 -4.07
C GLY A 62 11.46 -7.75 -4.49
N VAL A 63 11.28 -7.31 -5.74
CA VAL A 63 11.82 -6.00 -6.18
C VAL A 63 11.02 -4.79 -5.71
N GLY A 64 9.94 -4.97 -4.94
CA GLY A 64 9.16 -3.85 -4.37
C GLY A 64 8.03 -3.31 -5.25
N LYS A 65 7.56 -4.06 -6.26
CA LYS A 65 6.42 -3.65 -7.12
C LYS A 65 5.16 -3.34 -6.31
N SER A 66 4.75 -4.29 -5.46
CA SER A 66 3.55 -4.16 -4.62
C SER A 66 3.68 -3.01 -3.62
N VAL A 67 4.87 -2.86 -3.02
CA VAL A 67 5.15 -1.78 -2.05
C VAL A 67 5.10 -0.41 -2.73
N SER A 68 5.66 -0.29 -3.94
CA SER A 68 5.63 0.97 -4.71
C SER A 68 4.20 1.38 -5.07
N ALA A 69 3.39 0.44 -5.58
CA ALA A 69 1.99 0.71 -5.91
C ALA A 69 1.16 1.09 -4.68
N LYS A 70 1.28 0.31 -3.59
CA LYS A 70 0.58 0.60 -2.34
C LYS A 70 1.00 1.95 -1.75
N ARG A 71 2.29 2.30 -1.79
CA ARG A 71 2.77 3.58 -1.27
C ARG A 71 2.14 4.75 -2.02
N VAL A 72 2.12 4.71 -3.35
CA VAL A 72 1.47 5.76 -4.15
C VAL A 72 -0.03 5.86 -3.84
N LEU A 73 -0.71 4.73 -3.63
CA LEU A 73 -2.12 4.74 -3.22
C LEU A 73 -2.33 5.32 -1.80
N MET A 74 -1.42 5.06 -0.87
CA MET A 74 -1.46 5.66 0.47
C MET A 74 -1.18 7.17 0.40
N ASP A 75 -0.22 7.59 -0.43
CA ASP A 75 0.07 9.01 -0.67
C ASP A 75 -1.15 9.72 -1.27
N LEU A 76 -1.90 9.05 -2.17
CA LEU A 76 -3.14 9.58 -2.73
C LEU A 76 -4.20 9.83 -1.64
N GLU A 77 -4.35 8.92 -0.67
CA GLU A 77 -5.30 9.06 0.44
C GLU A 77 -4.94 10.18 1.42
N GLU A 78 -3.67 10.58 1.48
CA GLU A 78 -3.22 11.73 2.27
C GLU A 78 -3.56 13.08 1.59
N LEU A 79 -4.08 13.10 0.34
CA LEU A 79 -4.45 14.31 -0.40
C LEU A 79 -5.92 14.69 -0.20
N ASP A 80 -6.19 15.94 0.18
CA ASP A 80 -7.55 16.46 0.33
C ASP A 80 -8.37 16.38 -0.98
N ASP A 81 -7.71 16.59 -2.13
CA ASP A 81 -8.33 16.52 -3.46
C ASP A 81 -8.75 15.09 -3.87
N ALA A 82 -8.33 14.06 -3.13
CA ALA A 82 -8.63 12.66 -3.42
C ALA A 82 -9.85 12.12 -2.67
N ILE A 83 -10.59 12.97 -1.94
CA ILE A 83 -11.68 12.53 -1.05
C ILE A 83 -12.79 11.74 -1.76
N ASP A 84 -13.01 12.02 -3.06
CA ASP A 84 -14.01 11.36 -3.89
C ASP A 84 -13.45 10.17 -4.69
N ILE A 85 -12.19 9.78 -4.46
CA ILE A 85 -11.52 8.68 -5.17
C ILE A 85 -11.50 7.44 -4.28
N SER A 86 -12.33 6.45 -4.63
CA SER A 86 -12.34 5.16 -3.92
C SER A 86 -11.08 4.33 -4.25
N LYS A 87 -10.43 3.79 -3.22
CA LYS A 87 -9.32 2.85 -3.35
C LYS A 87 -9.80 1.43 -3.10
N VAL A 88 -9.47 0.52 -4.02
CA VAL A 88 -9.67 -0.92 -3.83
C VAL A 88 -8.33 -1.63 -4.00
N TYR A 89 -7.95 -2.46 -3.03
CA TYR A 89 -6.76 -3.31 -3.11
C TYR A 89 -7.14 -4.77 -2.93
N ILE A 90 -6.74 -5.59 -3.91
CA ILE A 90 -7.04 -7.03 -3.90
C ILE A 90 -5.75 -7.81 -4.11
N ASN A 91 -5.44 -8.68 -3.16
CA ASN A 91 -4.38 -9.65 -3.32
C ASN A 91 -4.93 -10.91 -4.01
N CYS A 92 -4.71 -11.05 -5.30
CA CYS A 92 -5.19 -12.19 -6.08
C CYS A 92 -4.60 -13.55 -5.67
N TRP A 93 -3.50 -13.59 -4.89
CA TRP A 93 -3.05 -14.85 -4.27
C TRP A 93 -3.96 -15.30 -3.12
N LYS A 94 -4.56 -14.36 -2.40
CA LYS A 94 -5.58 -14.64 -1.36
C LYS A 94 -6.96 -14.83 -1.99
N ALA A 95 -7.37 -13.92 -2.86
CA ALA A 95 -8.62 -13.96 -3.63
C ALA A 95 -8.41 -14.71 -4.96
N ASN A 96 -8.21 -16.02 -4.88
CA ASN A 96 -7.79 -16.86 -6.01
C ASN A 96 -8.91 -17.29 -6.99
N THR A 97 -10.11 -16.73 -6.88
CA THR A 97 -11.23 -16.99 -7.80
C THR A 97 -11.92 -15.70 -8.17
N THR A 98 -12.56 -15.65 -9.34
CA THR A 98 -13.34 -14.49 -9.78
C THR A 98 -14.42 -14.12 -8.76
N TYR A 99 -15.08 -15.11 -8.16
CA TYR A 99 -16.07 -14.88 -7.10
C TYR A 99 -15.45 -14.13 -5.91
N LYS A 100 -14.32 -14.61 -5.38
CA LYS A 100 -13.64 -13.97 -4.25
C LYS A 100 -13.19 -12.55 -4.59
N VAL A 101 -12.64 -12.33 -5.79
CA VAL A 101 -12.25 -10.98 -6.24
C VAL A 101 -13.46 -10.05 -6.24
N MET A 102 -14.59 -10.48 -6.81
CA MET A 102 -15.82 -9.66 -6.82
C MET A 102 -16.36 -9.40 -5.41
N THR A 103 -16.30 -10.40 -4.51
CA THR A 103 -16.69 -10.22 -3.11
C THR A 103 -15.79 -9.21 -2.39
N GLU A 104 -14.47 -9.25 -2.61
CA GLU A 104 -13.54 -8.27 -2.04
C GLU A 104 -13.79 -6.85 -2.56
N ILE A 105 -14.11 -6.68 -3.85
CA ILE A 105 -14.51 -5.38 -4.41
C ILE A 105 -15.77 -4.86 -3.73
N ALA A 106 -16.77 -5.73 -3.52
CA ALA A 106 -18.06 -5.31 -2.95
C ALA A 106 -18.00 -4.98 -1.45
N HIS A 107 -16.96 -5.43 -0.73
CA HIS A 107 -16.78 -5.18 0.69
C HIS A 107 -15.91 -3.95 1.01
N GLN A 108 -15.11 -3.47 0.05
CA GLN A 108 -14.24 -2.30 0.19
C GLN A 108 -14.95 -1.04 -0.32
#